data_AF-A0A3D3NVB9-F1
#
_entry.id   AF-A0A3D3NVB9-F1
#
_cell.length_a   1.000
_cell.length_b   1.000
_cell.length_c   1.000
_cell.angle_alpha   90.00
_cell.angle_beta   90.00
_cell.angle_gamma   90.00
#
_symmetry.space_group_name_H-M   'P 1'
#
loop_
_entity.id
_entity.type
_entity.pdbx_description
1 polymer ?
#
loop_
_entity_poly.entity_id
_entity_poly.type
_entity_poly.pdbx_seq_one_letter_code
_entity_poly.pdbx_strand_id
1 'polypeptide(L)' 'ELLDWLADDFVTGGWKFKALHKKILLSAAYRQTARREPGAKELTTDPENRLLWRF' A
#
# COMPACT_ATOMS: atom_id res chain seq x y z
N GLU A 1 -13.05 3.80 5.10
CA GLU A 1 -13.38 4.64 3.93
C GLU A 1 -12.90 4.07 2.59
N LEU A 2 -11.60 3.82 2.34
CA LEU A 2 -11.16 3.22 1.05
C LEU A 2 -11.73 1.81 0.81
N LEU A 3 -11.73 0.97 1.85
CA LEU A 3 -12.24 -0.41 1.77
C LEU A 3 -13.75 -0.45 1.54
N ASP A 4 -14.49 0.48 2.15
CA ASP A 4 -15.95 0.57 1.99
C ASP A 4 -16.31 0.93 0.56
N TRP A 5 -15.58 1.87 -0.06
CA TRP A 5 -15.74 2.21 -1.47
C TRP A 5 -15.40 1.04 -2.41
N LEU A 6 -14.34 0.28 -2.12
CA LEU A 6 -13.99 -0.92 -2.89
C LEU A 6 -15.05 -2.03 -2.76
N ALA A 7 -15.67 -2.17 -1.59
CA ALA A 7 -16.72 -3.14 -1.34
C ALA A 7 -18.01 -2.77 -2.09
N ASP A 8 -18.43 -1.51 -2.03
CA ASP A 8 -19.61 -1.02 -2.75
C ASP A 8 -19.46 -1.16 -4.28
N ASP A 9 -18.28 -0.81 -4.80
CA ASP A 9 -17.96 -0.97 -6.22
C ASP A 9 -17.88 -2.45 -6.64
N PHE A 10 -17.46 -3.35 -5.76
CA PHE A 10 -17.44 -4.77 -6.03
C PHE A 10 -18.84 -5.38 -6.13
N VAL A 11 -19.75 -4.96 -5.23
CA VAL A 11 -21.15 -5.40 -5.23
C VAL A 11 -21.88 -4.86 -6.45
N THR A 12 -21.75 -3.57 -6.74
CA THR A 12 -22.37 -2.92 -7.91
C THR A 12 -21.77 -3.37 -9.24
N GLY A 13 -20.49 -3.70 -9.28
CA GLY A 13 -19.76 -4.21 -10.45
C GLY A 13 -20.03 -5.67 -10.80
N GLY A 14 -20.91 -6.35 -10.06
CA GLY A 14 -21.32 -7.73 -10.33
C GLY A 14 -20.29 -8.77 -9.89
N TRP A 15 -19.59 -8.53 -8.77
CA TRP A 15 -18.72 -9.52 -8.12
C TRP A 15 -17.52 -9.96 -8.99
N LYS A 16 -17.05 -9.07 -9.88
CA LYS A 16 -15.93 -9.34 -10.79
C LYS A 16 -14.58 -9.19 -10.09
N PHE A 17 -14.02 -10.31 -9.62
CA PHE A 17 -12.71 -10.34 -8.93
C PHE A 17 -11.56 -9.72 -9.74
N LYS A 18 -11.54 -9.90 -11.07
CA LYS A 18 -10.46 -9.34 -11.91
C LYS A 18 -10.46 -7.80 -11.90
N ALA A 19 -11.63 -7.18 -11.82
CA ALA A 19 -11.76 -5.72 -11.71
C ALA A 19 -11.36 -5.23 -10.33
N LEU A 20 -11.77 -5.94 -9.27
CA LEU A 20 -11.38 -5.64 -7.89
C LEU A 20 -9.85 -5.68 -7.71
N HIS A 21 -9.20 -6.76 -8.14
CA HIS A 21 -7.74 -6.86 -8.08
C HIS A 21 -7.04 -5.72 -8.83
N LYS A 22 -7.54 -5.35 -10.02
CA LYS A 22 -7.00 -4.22 -10.77
C LYS A 22 -7.12 -2.91 -9.99
N LYS A 23 -8.26 -2.66 -9.33
CA LYS A 23 -8.46 -1.46 -8.50
C LYS A 23 -7.58 -1.44 -7.26
N ILE A 24 -7.40 -2.59 -6.59
CA ILE A 24 -6.48 -2.71 -5.46
C ILE A 24 -5.06 -2.38 -5.92
N LEU A 25 -4.57 -3.04 -6.98
CA LEU A 25 -3.22 -2.83 -7.52
C LEU A 25 -2.98 -1.38 -8.00
N LEU A 26 -4.02 -0.71 -8.50
CA LEU A 26 -3.99 0.70 -8.91
C LEU A 26 -4.28 1.67 -7.77
N SER A 27 -4.67 1.22 -6.58
CA SER A 27 -4.97 2.12 -5.48
C SER A 27 -3.70 2.85 -5.03
N ALA A 28 -3.85 4.10 -4.58
CA ALA A 28 -2.76 4.84 -3.99
C ALA A 28 -2.26 4.15 -2.70
N ALA A 29 -3.11 3.41 -1.99
CA ALA A 29 -2.75 2.65 -0.80
C ALA A 29 -1.87 1.43 -1.11
N TYR A 30 -2.15 0.69 -2.19
CA TYR A 30 -1.26 -0.41 -2.62
C TYR A 30 0.06 0.13 -3.20
N ARG A 31 0.00 1.29 -3.87
CA ARG A 31 1.17 1.99 -4.40
C ARG A 31 1.91 2.85 -3.37
N GLN A 32 1.38 2.98 -2.15
CA GLN A 32 2.11 3.53 -1.01
C GLN A 32 3.20 2.52 -0.68
N THR A 33 4.36 2.76 -1.29
CA THR A 33 5.50 1.87 -1.21
C THR A 33 5.96 1.76 0.24
N ALA A 34 6.33 0.56 0.68
CA ALA A 34 7.12 0.37 1.91
C ALA A 34 8.53 1.01 1.82
N ARG A 35 8.92 1.56 0.66
CA ARG A 35 10.11 2.41 0.51
C ARG A 35 9.87 3.74 1.20
N ARG A 36 10.05 3.74 2.52
CA ARG A 36 10.28 4.96 3.28
C ARG A 36 11.69 5.43 2.95
N GLU A 37 11.81 6.59 2.30
CA GLU A 37 13.13 7.21 2.15
C GLU A 37 13.68 7.54 3.55
N PRO A 38 14.93 7.15 3.86
CA PRO A 38 15.53 7.44 5.15
C PRO A 38 15.60 8.96 5.36
N GLY A 39 14.95 9.46 6.40
CA GLY A 39 15.21 10.79 6.91
C GLY A 39 16.55 10.82 7.68
N ALA A 40 17.00 12.03 8.02
CA ALA A 40 18.25 12.21 8.76
C ALA A 40 18.25 11.48 10.12
N LYS A 41 17.09 11.32 10.75
CA LYS A 41 16.95 10.58 12.02
C LYS A 41 17.15 9.08 11.84
N GLU A 42 16.60 8.50 10.79
CA GLU A 42 16.69 7.07 10.50
C GLU A 42 18.12 6.67 10.13
N LEU A 43 18.84 7.51 9.38
CA LEU A 43 20.27 7.34 9.08
C LEU A 43 21.17 7.42 10.32
N THR A 44 20.77 8.20 11.33
CA THR A 44 21.55 8.33 12.58
C THR A 44 21.24 7.19 13.56
N THR A 45 20.00 6.69 13.55
CA THR A 45 19.53 5.67 14.51
C THR A 45 19.88 4.25 14.06
N ASP A 46 19.76 3.95 12.78
CA ASP A 46 20.03 2.61 12.24
C ASP A 46 20.60 2.68 10.81
N PRO A 47 21.85 3.20 10.66
CA PRO A 47 22.49 3.37 9.35
C PRO A 47 22.64 2.06 8.57
N GLU A 48 22.89 0.95 9.28
CA GLU A 48 23.06 -0.38 8.69
C GLU A 48 21.74 -1.11 8.43
N ASN A 49 20.59 -0.49 8.72
CA ASN A 49 19.27 -1.12 8.58
C ASN A 49 19.17 -2.47 9.33
N ARG A 50 19.78 -2.60 10.52
CA ARG A 50 19.78 -3.86 11.30
C ARG A 50 18.38 -4.24 11.77
N LEU A 51 17.47 -3.27 11.90
CA LEU A 51 16.08 -3.51 12.29
C LEU A 51 15.16 -3.83 11.09
N LEU A 52 15.72 -3.90 9.87
CA LEU A 52 15.00 -4.28 8.63
C LEU A 52 13.73 -3.47 8.38
N TRP A 53 13.73 -2.20 8.78
CA TRP A 53 12.57 -1.32 8.64
C TRP A 53 12.37 -0.83 7.19
N ARG A 54 13.37 -1.04 6.33
CA ARG A 54 13.29 -0.85 4.86
C ARG A 54 13.73 -2.14 4.14
N PHE A 55 13.10 -2.40 2.99
CA PHE A 55 13.39 -3.51 2.06
C PHE A 55 13.73 -3.00 0.66
#